data_AF-A0A1F2WQ08-F1
#
_entry.id   AF-A0A1F2WQ08-F1
#
_cell.length_a   1.000
_cell.length_b   1.000
_cell.length_c   1.000
_cell.angle_alpha   90.00
_cell.angle_beta   90.00
_cell.angle_gamma   90.00
#
_symmetry.space_group_name_H-M   'P 1'
#
loop_
_entity.id
_entity.type
_entity.pdbx_description
1 polymer ?
#
loop_
_entity_poly.entity_id
_entity_poly.type
_entity_poly.pdbx_seq_one_letter_code
_entity_poly.pdbx_strand_id
1 'polypeptide(L)'
;MLVSFPQMRRRFLKFLGLSALTTVVVFAGALVAPRAALAQTAAFSDVPDSHPYHVQIETLAQLGIIAGYSDGTFRPNEPVTRQQFAKMVILAMRISVGEDDKCVFVDVKKSGDIDLYPDNYVAAAARENIVTGYQGSSGPVFKPDAAITLAQMVTMGTRSAERPLYVPPDSYKSAWGGFDKTHSIIARVAQYNGLLRDLAANLNTLSPQTIANRGQAAALLFNVMGTDTSGLNGRFLGDSGDLVRFFRNATGGNDGKFTVPLEDLAKLYVKYGKRFGIRADMAWAQMIHETGYGQYGGDVAPAQNNMVGIGATGGVPGNSFATAELGVIAHYAHLAWYVYHDHLSDPYCVAVTQPAGGPITTPGDPRHFVQGDGSAHKGNVRSVYDLSGKWAPGATYGSAVKNIANRITVTCGLW
;
A
#
# COMPACT_ATOMS: atom_id res chain seq x y z
N MET A 1 21.37 -9.39 -14.53
CA MET A 1 21.77 -9.82 -13.17
C MET A 1 20.85 -9.14 -12.18
N LEU A 2 20.11 -9.90 -11.36
CA LEU A 2 19.30 -9.34 -10.26
C LEU A 2 20.25 -8.99 -9.11
N VAL A 3 20.10 -7.82 -8.47
CA VAL A 3 20.76 -7.57 -7.18
C VAL A 3 19.90 -8.22 -6.10
N SER A 4 20.47 -9.24 -5.45
CA SER A 4 19.84 -9.91 -4.32
C SER A 4 20.13 -9.10 -3.06
N PHE A 5 19.10 -8.45 -2.52
CA PHE A 5 19.10 -7.98 -1.13
C PHE A 5 18.75 -9.19 -0.22
N PRO A 6 19.20 -9.23 1.05
CA PRO A 6 18.89 -10.33 1.95
C PRO A 6 17.37 -10.60 1.99
N GLN A 7 16.95 -11.84 1.74
CA GLN A 7 15.52 -12.19 1.74
C GLN A 7 14.94 -12.12 3.16
N MET A 8 13.89 -11.31 3.32
CA MET A 8 13.12 -11.12 4.55
C MET A 8 12.43 -12.44 4.94
N ARG A 9 12.87 -13.08 6.03
CA ARG A 9 12.21 -14.29 6.57
C ARG A 9 11.14 -13.89 7.58
N ARG A 10 9.86 -13.95 7.20
CA ARG A 10 8.74 -13.80 8.14
C ARG A 10 8.70 -15.01 9.10
N ARG A 11 8.89 -14.77 10.41
CA ARG A 11 8.65 -15.78 11.45
C ARG A 11 7.18 -15.72 11.88
N PHE A 12 6.42 -16.78 11.59
CA PHE A 12 5.08 -16.97 12.15
C PHE A 12 5.21 -17.56 13.56
N LEU A 13 4.83 -16.81 14.60
CA LEU A 13 4.68 -17.36 15.94
C LEU A 13 3.35 -18.10 16.04
N LYS A 14 3.41 -19.42 16.29
CA LYS A 14 2.27 -20.22 16.73
C LYS A 14 2.18 -20.08 18.25
N PHE A 15 1.08 -19.53 18.77
CA PHE A 15 0.77 -19.60 20.20
C PHE A 15 -0.24 -20.72 20.45
N LEU A 16 0.18 -21.70 21.25
CA LEU A 16 -0.69 -22.67 21.91
C LEU A 16 -0.40 -22.54 23.42
N GLY A 17 -1.43 -22.39 24.24
CA GLY A 17 -1.27 -22.35 25.70
C GLY A 17 -2.54 -21.97 26.44
N LEU A 18 -3.33 -22.97 26.81
CA LEU A 18 -4.42 -22.88 27.78
C LEU A 18 -3.83 -23.05 29.19
N SER A 19 -4.15 -22.15 30.12
CA SER A 19 -4.18 -22.46 31.56
C SER A 19 -4.80 -21.29 32.33
N ALA A 20 -5.85 -21.60 33.09
CA ALA A 20 -6.52 -20.69 34.01
C ALA A 20 -5.81 -20.69 35.37
N LEU A 21 -5.65 -19.53 35.99
CA LEU A 21 -5.68 -19.42 37.44
C LEU A 21 -6.12 -18.02 37.87
N THR A 22 -7.08 -18.00 38.77
CA THR A 22 -7.78 -16.86 39.36
C THR A 22 -6.90 -16.10 40.35
N THR A 23 -6.94 -14.77 40.30
CA THR A 23 -6.60 -13.92 41.45
C THR A 23 -7.47 -12.68 41.43
N VAL A 24 -8.26 -12.50 42.49
CA VAL A 24 -9.12 -11.34 42.74
C VAL A 24 -8.23 -10.18 43.20
N VAL A 25 -8.28 -9.05 42.49
CA VAL A 25 -7.70 -7.78 42.93
C VAL A 25 -8.80 -6.71 42.92
N VAL A 26 -8.93 -6.06 44.08
CA VAL A 26 -9.91 -5.04 44.43
C VAL A 26 -9.70 -3.78 43.59
N PHE A 27 -10.72 -3.38 42.82
CA PHE A 27 -10.73 -2.13 42.06
C PHE A 27 -11.10 -0.96 42.98
N ALA A 28 -10.15 -0.07 43.27
CA ALA A 28 -10.44 1.29 43.69
C ALA A 28 -10.63 2.15 42.42
N GLY A 29 -11.86 2.59 42.19
CA GLY A 29 -12.25 3.33 41.00
C GLY A 29 -11.65 4.73 40.93
N ALA A 30 -10.65 4.91 40.07
CA ALA A 30 -10.42 6.19 39.42
C ALA A 30 -11.29 6.21 38.15
N LEU A 31 -12.22 7.17 38.07
CA LEU A 31 -12.99 7.47 36.87
C LEU A 31 -12.02 7.97 35.78
N VAL A 32 -11.42 7.03 35.05
CA VAL A 32 -10.84 7.31 33.73
C VAL A 32 -12.04 7.46 32.81
N ALA A 33 -12.47 8.70 32.58
CA ALA A 33 -13.35 8.98 31.47
C ALA A 33 -12.69 8.40 30.22
N PRO A 34 -13.38 7.57 29.42
CA PRO A 34 -12.82 7.15 28.15
C PRO A 34 -12.61 8.43 27.36
N ARG A 35 -11.34 8.74 27.05
CA ARG A 35 -11.07 9.74 26.03
C ARG A 35 -11.57 9.08 24.77
N ALA A 36 -12.79 9.43 24.36
CA ALA A 36 -13.23 9.24 23.00
C ALA A 36 -12.23 10.03 22.16
N ALA A 37 -11.15 9.38 21.75
CA ALA A 37 -10.51 9.74 20.51
C ALA A 37 -11.60 9.48 19.48
N LEU A 38 -12.37 10.54 19.18
CA LEU A 38 -13.00 10.63 17.89
C LEU A 38 -11.82 10.50 16.92
N ALA A 39 -11.62 9.29 16.40
CA ALA A 39 -10.87 9.09 15.17
C ALA A 39 -11.68 9.84 14.14
N GLN A 40 -11.40 11.14 14.05
CA GLN A 40 -12.02 11.99 13.07
C GLN A 40 -11.48 11.51 11.73
N THR A 41 -12.34 10.79 11.04
CA THR A 41 -12.31 10.67 9.59
C THR A 41 -12.25 12.07 9.02
N ALA A 42 -11.06 12.55 8.70
CA ALA A 42 -10.93 13.81 7.99
C ALA A 42 -9.60 13.81 7.27
N ALA A 43 -9.69 13.95 5.95
CA ALA A 43 -8.62 14.49 5.14
C ALA A 43 -7.90 15.62 5.90
N PHE A 44 -6.57 15.61 5.86
CA PHE A 44 -5.78 16.65 6.52
C PHE A 44 -6.10 18.01 5.88
N SER A 45 -6.34 19.02 6.71
CA SER A 45 -6.80 20.34 6.22
C SER A 45 -5.78 21.04 5.29
N ASP A 46 -4.50 20.66 5.39
CA ASP A 46 -3.39 21.15 4.58
C ASP A 46 -2.97 20.17 3.45
N VAL A 47 -3.77 19.13 3.19
CA VAL A 47 -3.57 18.16 2.10
C VAL A 47 -4.89 17.96 1.32
N PRO A 48 -5.37 18.99 0.60
CA PRO A 48 -6.56 18.86 -0.24
C PRO A 48 -6.35 17.85 -1.38
N ASP A 49 -7.43 17.39 -2.03
CA ASP A 49 -7.39 16.43 -3.16
C ASP A 49 -6.44 16.86 -4.30
N SER A 50 -6.24 18.17 -4.47
CA SER A 50 -5.34 18.74 -5.47
C SER A 50 -3.87 18.71 -5.06
N HIS A 51 -3.55 18.39 -3.81
CA HIS A 51 -2.19 18.32 -3.31
C HIS A 51 -1.43 17.16 -3.97
N PRO A 52 -0.18 17.35 -4.44
CA PRO A 52 0.54 16.34 -5.22
C PRO A 52 0.78 15.01 -4.50
N TYR A 53 0.79 15.05 -3.16
CA TYR A 53 0.97 13.87 -2.30
C TYR A 53 -0.31 13.39 -1.62
N HIS A 54 -1.48 13.89 -2.01
CA HIS A 54 -2.76 13.60 -1.34
C HIS A 54 -3.01 12.09 -1.21
N VAL A 55 -3.00 11.36 -2.33
CA VAL A 55 -3.22 9.91 -2.37
C VAL A 55 -2.25 9.16 -1.45
N GLN A 56 -0.97 9.50 -1.50
CA GLN A 56 0.06 8.78 -0.75
C GLN A 56 -0.05 9.05 0.75
N ILE A 57 -0.32 10.30 1.13
CA ILE A 57 -0.53 10.68 2.52
C ILE A 57 -1.79 10.02 3.07
N GLU A 58 -2.92 10.10 2.35
CA GLU A 58 -4.18 9.50 2.80
C GLU A 58 -4.05 7.97 2.91
N THR A 59 -3.49 7.31 1.91
CA THR A 59 -3.28 5.84 1.93
C THR A 59 -2.44 5.42 3.14
N LEU A 60 -1.31 6.08 3.39
CA LEU A 60 -0.44 5.71 4.50
C LEU A 60 -1.05 6.04 5.87
N ALA A 61 -1.86 7.10 5.96
CA ALA A 61 -2.58 7.45 7.18
C ALA A 61 -3.65 6.40 7.51
N GLN A 62 -4.45 5.99 6.52
CA GLN A 62 -5.46 4.94 6.65
C GLN A 62 -4.87 3.57 7.03
N LEU A 63 -3.60 3.34 6.70
CA LEU A 63 -2.88 2.13 7.09
C LEU A 63 -2.16 2.23 8.45
N GLY A 64 -2.24 3.39 9.12
CA GLY A 64 -1.57 3.67 10.38
C GLY A 64 -0.05 3.77 10.28
N ILE A 65 0.49 4.03 9.08
CA ILE A 65 1.94 4.17 8.83
C ILE A 65 2.41 5.58 9.22
N ILE A 66 1.56 6.58 8.98
CA ILE A 66 1.80 7.98 9.31
C ILE A 66 0.62 8.56 10.09
N ALA A 67 0.86 9.63 10.82
CA ALA A 67 -0.17 10.39 11.52
C ALA A 67 0.07 11.88 11.35
N GLY A 68 -1.03 12.66 11.39
CA GLY A 68 -0.99 14.11 11.46
C GLY A 68 -0.82 14.63 12.89
N TYR A 69 -1.05 15.92 13.05
CA TYR A 69 -1.00 16.64 14.31
C TYR A 69 -2.41 16.79 14.90
N SER A 70 -2.50 17.11 16.19
CA SER A 70 -3.78 17.28 16.88
C SER A 70 -4.61 18.46 16.39
N ASP A 71 -4.04 19.34 15.57
CA ASP A 71 -4.71 20.47 14.91
C ASP A 71 -5.38 20.08 13.58
N GLY A 72 -5.32 18.80 13.18
CA GLY A 72 -5.90 18.32 11.91
C GLY A 72 -4.99 18.47 10.68
N THR A 73 -3.75 18.95 10.87
CA THR A 73 -2.77 19.10 9.78
C THR A 73 -1.86 17.87 9.64
N PHE A 74 -1.29 17.66 8.46
CA PHE A 74 -0.22 16.68 8.23
C PHE A 74 1.17 17.31 8.19
N ARG A 75 1.25 18.56 7.74
CA ARG A 75 2.45 19.36 7.48
C ARG A 75 3.39 18.70 6.47
N PRO A 76 2.96 18.54 5.20
CA PRO A 76 3.70 17.77 4.20
C PRO A 76 5.09 18.34 3.88
N ASN A 77 5.31 19.64 4.09
CA ASN A 77 6.57 20.32 3.80
C ASN A 77 7.58 20.28 4.95
N GLU A 78 7.18 19.81 6.14
CA GLU A 78 8.09 19.72 7.28
C GLU A 78 9.14 18.61 7.09
N PRO A 79 10.37 18.81 7.58
CA PRO A 79 11.41 17.79 7.56
C PRO A 79 11.02 16.49 8.25
N VAL A 80 11.60 15.38 7.80
CA VAL A 80 11.53 14.08 8.48
C VAL A 80 12.86 13.74 9.11
N THR A 81 12.86 13.31 10.37
CA THR A 81 14.06 12.79 11.03
C THR A 81 14.35 11.36 10.59
N ARG A 82 15.62 10.94 10.69
CA ARG A 82 16.05 9.58 10.31
C ARG A 82 15.31 8.50 11.08
N GLN A 83 15.05 8.69 12.37
CA GLN A 83 14.29 7.72 13.18
C GLN A 83 12.81 7.65 12.81
N GLN A 84 12.18 8.79 12.50
CA GLN A 84 10.79 8.82 12.03
C GLN A 84 10.67 8.05 10.72
N PHE A 85 11.58 8.30 9.76
CA PHE A 85 11.56 7.58 8.50
C PHE A 85 11.82 6.08 8.67
N ALA A 86 12.73 5.67 9.56
CA ALA A 86 12.95 4.26 9.88
C ALA A 86 11.67 3.58 10.37
N LYS A 87 10.96 4.21 11.32
CA LYS A 87 9.65 3.71 11.79
C LYS A 87 8.65 3.57 10.64
N MET A 88 8.54 4.60 9.78
CA MET A 88 7.62 4.59 8.64
C MET A 88 7.92 3.44 7.67
N VAL A 89 9.21 3.18 7.36
CA VAL A 89 9.63 2.06 6.49
C VAL A 89 9.20 0.71 7.10
N ILE A 90 9.47 0.50 8.39
CA ILE A 90 9.15 -0.75 9.09
C ILE A 90 7.65 -1.02 9.10
N LEU A 91 6.84 0.02 9.37
CA LEU A 91 5.38 -0.09 9.33
C LEU A 91 4.86 -0.35 7.91
N ALA A 92 5.37 0.38 6.92
CA ALA A 92 4.96 0.24 5.51
C ALA A 92 5.21 -1.17 4.98
N MET A 93 6.36 -1.75 5.32
CA MET A 93 6.75 -3.11 4.90
C MET A 93 6.29 -4.20 5.87
N ARG A 94 5.56 -3.84 6.94
CA ARG A 94 4.98 -4.77 7.92
C ARG A 94 6.04 -5.68 8.55
N ILE A 95 7.23 -5.12 8.74
CA ILE A 95 8.34 -5.82 9.39
C ILE A 95 8.03 -5.91 10.87
N SER A 96 8.11 -7.12 11.43
CA SER A 96 7.84 -7.36 12.84
C SER A 96 8.87 -6.64 13.73
N VAL A 97 8.37 -6.00 14.79
CA VAL A 97 9.15 -5.34 15.84
C VAL A 97 8.80 -5.98 17.17
N GLY A 98 9.80 -6.29 17.98
CA GLY A 98 9.62 -6.84 19.32
C GLY A 98 10.51 -6.16 20.35
N GLU A 99 10.19 -6.36 21.63
CA GLU A 99 10.97 -5.82 22.75
C GLU A 99 12.41 -6.36 22.78
N ASP A 100 12.63 -7.55 22.21
CA ASP A 100 13.94 -8.16 22.06
C ASP A 100 14.81 -7.52 20.96
N ASP A 101 14.25 -6.64 20.12
CA ASP A 101 15.02 -5.90 19.12
C ASP A 101 15.95 -4.89 19.80
N LYS A 102 17.24 -5.25 19.91
CA LYS A 102 18.28 -4.42 20.52
C LYS A 102 18.98 -3.55 19.47
N CYS A 103 18.92 -2.24 19.65
CA CYS A 103 19.56 -1.30 18.75
C CYS A 103 21.08 -1.41 18.83
N VAL A 104 21.74 -1.54 17.68
CA VAL A 104 23.20 -1.63 17.56
C VAL A 104 23.88 -0.26 17.60
N PHE A 105 23.11 0.83 17.48
CA PHE A 105 23.64 2.18 17.41
C PHE A 105 23.68 2.83 18.80
N VAL A 106 24.86 3.30 19.19
CA VAL A 106 25.12 3.76 20.57
C VAL A 106 24.45 5.09 20.92
N ASP A 107 24.00 5.85 19.91
CA ASP A 107 23.33 7.14 20.06
C ASP A 107 21.80 7.07 19.98
N VAL A 108 21.24 5.86 19.84
CA VAL A 108 19.79 5.64 19.88
C VAL A 108 19.40 5.26 21.30
N LYS A 109 18.71 6.16 21.99
CA LYS A 109 18.30 5.96 23.38
C LYS A 109 17.22 4.88 23.48
N LYS A 110 17.42 3.91 24.38
CA LYS A 110 16.40 2.92 24.71
C LYS A 110 15.17 3.63 25.27
N SER A 111 14.00 3.29 24.75
CA SER A 111 12.74 3.68 25.39
C SER A 111 12.42 2.77 26.57
N GLY A 112 11.67 3.30 27.54
CA GLY A 112 11.24 2.51 28.70
C GLY A 112 10.30 1.38 28.28
N ASP A 113 10.02 0.45 29.20
CA ASP A 113 9.34 -0.83 28.92
C ASP A 113 7.85 -0.72 28.53
N ILE A 114 7.31 0.48 28.29
CA ILE A 114 5.85 0.72 28.20
C ILE A 114 5.38 1.13 26.80
N ASP A 115 6.25 1.51 25.87
CA ASP A 115 5.87 1.76 24.48
C ASP A 115 7.05 1.44 23.54
N LEU A 116 6.88 0.51 22.58
CA LEU A 116 7.85 0.22 21.52
C LEU A 116 8.14 1.50 20.71
N TYR A 117 9.11 2.33 21.10
CA TYR A 117 9.32 3.61 20.41
C TYR A 117 10.55 4.38 20.89
N PRO A 118 11.50 4.84 20.04
CA PRO A 118 11.76 4.56 18.62
C PRO A 118 12.92 3.58 18.39
N ASP A 119 13.61 3.14 19.44
CA ASP A 119 14.80 2.31 19.37
C ASP A 119 14.53 0.92 18.80
N ASN A 120 13.41 0.27 19.13
CA ASN A 120 13.07 -1.03 18.56
C ASN A 120 12.82 -0.97 17.05
N TYR A 121 12.25 0.14 16.53
CA TYR A 121 12.08 0.33 15.09
C TYR A 121 13.41 0.54 14.37
N VAL A 122 14.31 1.32 14.95
CA VAL A 122 15.67 1.50 14.41
C VAL A 122 16.45 0.18 14.48
N ALA A 123 16.30 -0.58 15.56
CA ALA A 123 16.88 -1.91 15.72
C ALA A 123 16.37 -2.90 14.66
N ALA A 124 15.05 -2.97 14.43
CA ALA A 124 14.46 -3.77 13.37
C ALA A 124 14.98 -3.35 11.99
N ALA A 125 15.10 -2.04 11.73
CA ALA A 125 15.67 -1.56 10.47
C ALA A 125 17.15 -1.94 10.30
N ALA A 126 17.92 -1.98 11.39
CA ALA A 126 19.31 -2.45 11.35
C ALA A 126 19.38 -3.96 11.10
N ARG A 127 18.53 -4.74 11.78
CA ARG A 127 18.40 -6.20 11.59
C ARG A 127 18.08 -6.57 10.14
N GLU A 128 17.20 -5.81 9.50
CA GLU A 128 16.83 -6.02 8.10
C GLU A 128 17.81 -5.37 7.10
N ASN A 129 18.94 -4.81 7.56
CA ASN A 129 19.92 -4.11 6.73
C ASN A 129 19.36 -2.90 5.93
N ILE A 130 18.24 -2.35 6.38
CA ILE A 130 17.65 -1.13 5.83
C ILE A 130 18.55 0.07 6.19
N VAL A 131 19.07 0.09 7.43
CA VAL A 131 19.99 1.10 7.93
C VAL A 131 21.32 0.48 8.35
N THR A 132 22.41 1.21 8.10
CA THR A 132 23.78 0.78 8.45
C THR A 132 24.51 1.76 9.38
N GLY A 133 23.91 2.92 9.64
CA GLY A 133 24.50 3.99 10.45
C GLY A 133 25.81 4.56 9.87
N TYR A 134 26.58 5.20 10.75
CA TYR A 134 27.90 5.77 10.53
C TYR A 134 28.89 5.19 11.55
N GLN A 135 30.17 5.26 11.23
CA GLN A 135 31.21 5.00 12.23
C GLN A 135 31.28 6.18 13.22
N GLY A 136 31.13 5.89 14.51
CA GLY A 136 31.32 6.84 15.60
C GLY A 136 32.55 6.47 16.45
N SER A 137 32.99 7.40 17.30
CA SER A 137 34.17 7.23 18.16
C SER A 137 34.01 6.14 19.22
N SER A 138 32.78 5.86 19.65
CA SER A 138 32.46 4.87 20.70
C SER A 138 31.63 3.69 20.18
N GLY A 139 31.53 3.53 18.86
CA GLY A 139 30.72 2.52 18.20
C GLY A 139 29.88 3.09 17.06
N PRO A 140 29.07 2.25 16.38
CA PRO A 140 28.19 2.69 15.30
C PRO A 140 27.15 3.71 15.80
N VAL A 141 26.89 4.76 15.02
CA VAL A 141 25.90 5.80 15.33
C VAL A 141 24.86 5.93 14.23
N PHE A 142 23.61 6.22 14.58
CA PHE A 142 22.49 6.35 13.66
C PHE A 142 22.14 7.80 13.33
N LYS A 143 22.37 8.74 14.25
CA LYS A 143 21.91 10.14 14.24
C LYS A 143 20.38 10.24 14.17
N PRO A 144 19.65 9.75 15.20
CA PRO A 144 18.20 9.59 15.15
C PRO A 144 17.41 10.88 14.89
N ASP A 145 17.82 11.99 15.53
CA ASP A 145 17.13 13.28 15.46
C ASP A 145 17.56 14.15 14.27
N ALA A 146 18.59 13.72 13.52
CA ALA A 146 19.01 14.44 12.33
C ALA A 146 17.96 14.29 11.22
N ALA A 147 17.70 15.38 10.49
CA ALA A 147 16.87 15.36 9.32
C ALA A 147 17.49 14.46 8.24
N ILE A 148 16.66 13.67 7.55
CA ILE A 148 17.11 12.74 6.51
C ILE A 148 17.24 13.47 5.17
N THR A 149 18.31 13.21 4.41
CA THR A 149 18.41 13.70 3.02
C THR A 149 17.60 12.82 2.07
N LEU A 150 17.22 13.35 0.90
CA LEU A 150 16.55 12.57 -0.14
C LEU A 150 17.35 11.31 -0.52
N ALA A 151 18.67 11.40 -0.66
CA ALA A 151 19.54 10.25 -0.95
C ALA A 151 19.45 9.15 0.11
N GLN A 152 19.46 9.53 1.39
CA GLN A 152 19.37 8.60 2.51
C GLN A 152 17.98 7.97 2.60
N MET A 153 16.93 8.78 2.40
CA MET A 153 15.53 8.34 2.39
C MET A 153 15.29 7.32 1.27
N VAL A 154 15.70 7.64 0.04
CA VAL A 154 15.66 6.73 -1.11
C VAL A 154 16.43 5.45 -0.82
N THR A 155 17.61 5.55 -0.21
CA THR A 155 18.42 4.38 0.11
C THR A 155 17.72 3.44 1.09
N MET A 156 17.16 3.98 2.18
CA MET A 156 16.43 3.20 3.17
C MET A 156 15.19 2.55 2.55
N GLY A 157 14.36 3.31 1.82
CA GLY A 157 13.16 2.76 1.17
C GLY A 157 13.49 1.72 0.08
N THR A 158 14.58 1.90 -0.67
CA THR A 158 14.96 0.93 -1.71
C THR A 158 15.46 -0.38 -1.11
N ARG A 159 16.22 -0.31 0.00
CA ARG A 159 16.70 -1.50 0.71
C ARG A 159 15.58 -2.31 1.35
N SER A 160 14.45 -1.67 1.67
CA SER A 160 13.29 -2.36 2.26
C SER A 160 12.37 -3.01 1.23
N ALA A 161 12.69 -2.96 -0.08
CA ALA A 161 11.88 -3.58 -1.11
C ALA A 161 11.75 -5.10 -0.88
N GLU A 162 10.53 -5.63 -0.89
CA GLU A 162 10.29 -7.06 -0.60
C GLU A 162 10.66 -7.94 -1.82
N ARG A 163 10.20 -7.56 -3.02
CA ARG A 163 10.63 -8.24 -4.25
C ARG A 163 12.01 -7.74 -4.71
N PRO A 164 12.82 -8.61 -5.36
CA PRO A 164 14.04 -8.17 -6.02
C PRO A 164 13.79 -7.04 -7.03
N LEU A 165 14.70 -6.07 -7.05
CA LEU A 165 14.68 -4.96 -7.99
C LEU A 165 15.61 -5.24 -9.17
N TYR A 166 15.21 -4.80 -10.37
CA TYR A 166 16.02 -4.95 -11.56
C TYR A 166 17.19 -3.98 -11.54
N VAL A 167 18.38 -4.48 -11.84
CA VAL A 167 19.56 -3.62 -12.02
C VAL A 167 19.45 -2.96 -13.39
N PRO A 168 19.53 -1.62 -13.47
CA PRO A 168 19.48 -0.92 -14.75
C PRO A 168 20.72 -1.25 -15.60
N PRO A 169 20.57 -1.47 -16.93
CA PRO A 169 21.71 -1.67 -17.84
C PRO A 169 22.60 -0.42 -17.86
N ASP A 170 23.91 -0.53 -18.09
CA ASP A 170 24.87 0.60 -17.98
C ASP A 170 24.53 1.82 -18.85
N SER A 171 23.78 1.60 -19.94
CA SER A 171 23.23 2.65 -20.81
C SER A 171 22.22 3.55 -20.09
N TYR A 172 21.49 3.05 -19.09
CA TYR A 172 20.49 3.81 -18.36
C TYR A 172 21.14 4.88 -17.46
N LYS A 173 20.70 6.14 -17.63
CA LYS A 173 21.14 7.29 -16.83
C LYS A 173 20.00 7.74 -15.92
N SER A 174 20.25 7.76 -14.61
CA SER A 174 19.31 8.33 -13.63
C SER A 174 19.34 9.85 -13.65
N ALA A 175 18.27 10.47 -13.19
CA ALA A 175 18.11 11.92 -13.12
C ALA A 175 19.24 12.60 -12.33
N TRP A 176 19.71 11.97 -11.25
CA TRP A 176 20.74 12.57 -10.37
C TRP A 176 22.19 12.22 -10.73
N GLY A 177 22.43 11.41 -11.78
CA GLY A 177 23.79 10.99 -12.13
C GLY A 177 24.56 10.36 -10.95
N GLY A 178 25.87 10.61 -10.88
CA GLY A 178 26.73 10.18 -9.78
C GLY A 178 26.98 11.32 -8.78
N PHE A 179 26.62 11.11 -7.52
CA PHE A 179 26.75 12.09 -6.42
C PHE A 179 27.31 11.51 -5.11
N ASP A 180 27.33 10.19 -4.97
CA ASP A 180 27.89 9.43 -3.85
C ASP A 180 28.15 7.96 -4.27
N LYS A 181 29.17 7.31 -3.72
CA LYS A 181 29.56 5.94 -4.11
C LYS A 181 28.48 4.89 -3.84
N THR A 182 27.69 5.07 -2.79
CA THR A 182 26.65 4.11 -2.38
C THR A 182 25.28 4.58 -2.86
N HIS A 183 24.92 5.81 -2.52
CA HIS A 183 23.57 6.33 -2.73
C HIS A 183 23.23 6.53 -4.21
N SER A 184 24.21 6.84 -5.08
CA SER A 184 23.93 7.00 -6.52
C SER A 184 23.48 5.68 -7.15
N ILE A 185 24.15 4.58 -6.81
CA ILE A 185 23.82 3.25 -7.35
C ILE A 185 22.40 2.85 -6.91
N ILE A 186 22.09 3.08 -5.64
CA ILE A 186 20.79 2.72 -5.07
C ILE A 186 19.69 3.61 -5.65
N ALA A 187 19.89 4.92 -5.74
CA ALA A 187 18.92 5.84 -6.36
C ALA A 187 18.68 5.50 -7.84
N ARG A 188 19.72 5.10 -8.57
CA ARG A 188 19.61 4.64 -9.96
C ARG A 188 18.75 3.38 -10.09
N VAL A 189 18.96 2.39 -9.22
CA VAL A 189 18.11 1.19 -9.15
C VAL A 189 16.67 1.57 -8.79
N ALA A 190 16.49 2.43 -7.79
CA ALA A 190 15.18 2.90 -7.34
C ALA A 190 14.39 3.57 -8.47
N GLN A 191 15.04 4.49 -9.21
CA GLN A 191 14.41 5.18 -10.33
C GLN A 191 14.01 4.21 -11.44
N TYR A 192 14.93 3.31 -11.83
CA TYR A 192 14.68 2.34 -12.91
C TYR A 192 13.47 1.44 -12.61
N ASN A 193 13.26 1.09 -11.34
CA ASN A 193 12.14 0.28 -10.88
C ASN A 193 10.88 1.09 -10.55
N GLY A 194 10.88 2.40 -10.80
CA GLY A 194 9.73 3.28 -10.59
C GLY A 194 9.50 3.72 -9.15
N LEU A 195 10.44 3.50 -8.23
CA LEU A 195 10.26 3.85 -6.81
C LEU A 195 10.24 5.37 -6.58
N LEU A 196 10.74 6.17 -7.53
CA LEU A 196 10.84 7.63 -7.43
C LEU A 196 9.71 8.39 -8.15
N ARG A 197 8.75 7.70 -8.80
CA ARG A 197 7.75 8.30 -9.71
C ARG A 197 6.93 9.43 -9.10
N ASP A 198 6.58 9.30 -7.82
CA ASP A 198 5.70 10.25 -7.14
C ASP A 198 6.48 11.25 -6.27
N LEU A 199 7.82 11.27 -6.31
CA LEU A 199 8.60 12.23 -5.51
C LEU A 199 8.47 13.68 -6.02
N ALA A 200 8.43 13.86 -7.33
CA ALA A 200 8.23 15.15 -7.99
C ALA A 200 7.78 14.92 -9.44
N ALA A 201 7.14 15.93 -10.04
CA ALA A 201 6.79 15.91 -11.47
C ALA A 201 8.03 15.78 -12.38
N ASN A 202 9.18 16.33 -11.94
CA ASN A 202 10.47 16.17 -12.60
C ASN A 202 11.56 15.97 -11.56
N LEU A 203 12.15 14.78 -11.51
CA LEU A 203 13.19 14.44 -10.53
C LEU A 203 14.45 15.31 -10.64
N ASN A 204 14.73 15.89 -11.81
CA ASN A 204 15.88 16.80 -11.99
C ASN A 204 15.71 18.13 -11.24
N THR A 205 14.51 18.43 -10.76
CA THR A 205 14.25 19.61 -9.91
C THR A 205 14.64 19.38 -8.44
N LEU A 206 14.92 18.12 -8.06
CA LEU A 206 15.34 17.77 -6.71
C LEU A 206 16.85 17.53 -6.69
N SER A 207 17.51 17.92 -5.60
CA SER A 207 18.90 17.53 -5.32
C SER A 207 18.92 16.38 -4.31
N PRO A 208 19.73 15.33 -4.51
CA PRO A 208 19.80 14.20 -3.57
C PRO A 208 20.29 14.59 -2.17
N GLN A 209 20.91 15.76 -2.00
CA GLN A 209 21.42 16.28 -0.73
C GLN A 209 20.38 17.09 0.05
N THR A 210 19.26 17.49 -0.56
CA THR A 210 18.25 18.27 0.16
C THR A 210 17.60 17.43 1.25
N ILE A 211 17.19 18.12 2.32
CA ILE A 211 16.41 17.51 3.39
C ILE A 211 15.06 17.06 2.82
N ALA A 212 14.70 15.81 3.08
CA ALA A 212 13.42 15.26 2.66
C ALA A 212 12.30 15.73 3.59
N ASN A 213 11.14 16.03 3.00
CA ASN A 213 9.95 16.39 3.74
C ASN A 213 8.97 15.20 3.91
N ARG A 214 7.95 15.39 4.75
CA ARG A 214 6.95 14.37 5.08
C ARG A 214 6.16 13.87 3.87
N GLY A 215 5.86 14.77 2.92
CA GLY A 215 5.17 14.42 1.68
C GLY A 215 6.01 13.51 0.77
N GLN A 216 7.29 13.83 0.59
CA GLN A 216 8.24 13.01 -0.17
C GLN A 216 8.47 11.64 0.49
N ALA A 217 8.53 11.59 1.82
CA ALA A 217 8.61 10.35 2.56
C ALA A 217 7.38 9.45 2.31
N ALA A 218 6.17 10.02 2.35
CA ALA A 218 4.95 9.30 2.03
C ALA A 218 4.94 8.81 0.57
N ALA A 219 5.35 9.66 -0.37
CA ALA A 219 5.39 9.34 -1.79
C ALA A 219 6.36 8.19 -2.11
N LEU A 220 7.57 8.19 -1.54
CA LEU A 220 8.52 7.10 -1.71
C LEU A 220 7.96 5.79 -1.14
N LEU A 221 7.43 5.81 0.08
CA LEU A 221 6.94 4.61 0.74
C LEU A 221 5.73 4.01 0.05
N PHE A 222 4.82 4.84 -0.47
CA PHE A 222 3.72 4.38 -1.31
C PHE A 222 4.21 3.58 -2.52
N ASN A 223 5.32 4.00 -3.15
CA ASN A 223 5.93 3.26 -4.25
C ASN A 223 6.64 1.99 -3.78
N VAL A 224 7.36 2.06 -2.66
CA VAL A 224 8.07 0.91 -2.07
C VAL A 224 7.08 -0.19 -1.65
N MET A 225 5.91 0.15 -1.12
CA MET A 225 4.84 -0.82 -0.81
C MET A 225 4.38 -1.61 -2.05
N GLY A 226 4.52 -1.04 -3.25
CA GLY A 226 4.31 -1.74 -4.52
C GLY A 226 5.26 -2.93 -4.76
N THR A 227 6.27 -3.10 -3.91
CA THR A 227 7.19 -4.25 -3.92
C THR A 227 6.75 -5.41 -3.03
N ASP A 228 5.83 -5.19 -2.07
CA ASP A 228 5.25 -6.26 -1.23
C ASP A 228 4.52 -7.25 -2.14
N THR A 229 4.95 -8.50 -2.22
CA THR A 229 4.35 -9.47 -3.16
C THR A 229 2.93 -9.88 -2.79
N SER A 230 2.50 -9.53 -1.59
CA SER A 230 1.23 -9.93 -0.98
C SER A 230 0.32 -8.75 -0.66
N GLY A 231 0.84 -7.52 -0.68
CA GLY A 231 0.12 -6.31 -0.30
C GLY A 231 -0.85 -5.83 -1.36
N LEU A 232 -2.04 -5.40 -0.94
CA LEU A 232 -3.03 -4.78 -1.83
C LEU A 232 -2.75 -3.28 -2.05
N ASN A 233 -2.18 -2.59 -1.07
CA ASN A 233 -1.93 -1.15 -1.12
C ASN A 233 -0.61 -0.78 -1.80
N GLY A 234 -0.53 0.49 -2.20
CA GLY A 234 0.66 1.10 -2.77
C GLY A 234 0.57 1.25 -4.29
N ARG A 235 1.69 1.65 -4.88
CA ARG A 235 1.75 1.89 -6.32
C ARG A 235 1.89 0.58 -7.08
N PHE A 236 1.03 0.35 -8.09
CA PHE A 236 1.40 -0.60 -9.14
C PHE A 236 2.59 -0.06 -9.93
N LEU A 237 3.70 -0.79 -9.90
CA LEU A 237 4.97 -0.40 -10.50
C LEU A 237 5.09 -0.73 -11.99
N GLY A 238 4.05 -1.28 -12.63
CA GLY A 238 3.98 -1.40 -14.09
C GLY A 238 3.18 -0.26 -14.73
N ASP A 239 2.66 -0.55 -15.92
CA ASP A 239 1.67 0.26 -16.64
C ASP A 239 0.53 -0.61 -17.22
N SER A 240 -0.44 0.02 -17.90
CA SER A 240 -1.58 -0.70 -18.49
C SER A 240 -1.15 -1.67 -19.60
N GLY A 241 -0.03 -1.39 -20.28
CA GLY A 241 0.52 -2.27 -21.30
C GLY A 241 1.03 -3.59 -20.71
N ASP A 242 1.59 -3.56 -19.50
CA ASP A 242 1.97 -4.78 -18.77
C ASP A 242 0.77 -5.67 -18.45
N LEU A 243 -0.35 -5.06 -18.02
CA LEU A 243 -1.60 -5.78 -17.74
C LEU A 243 -2.18 -6.43 -19.00
N VAL A 244 -2.23 -5.69 -20.12
CA VAL A 244 -2.71 -6.18 -21.43
C VAL A 244 -1.82 -7.31 -21.94
N ARG A 245 -0.49 -7.13 -21.89
CA ARG A 245 0.49 -8.12 -22.34
C ARG A 245 0.34 -9.42 -21.57
N PHE A 246 0.22 -9.34 -20.25
CA PHE A 246 -0.03 -10.51 -19.42
C PHE A 246 -1.33 -11.22 -19.81
N PHE A 247 -2.43 -10.47 -19.94
CA PHE A 247 -3.75 -11.02 -20.25
C PHE A 247 -3.72 -11.77 -21.59
N ARG A 248 -3.26 -11.13 -22.67
CA ARG A 248 -3.18 -11.74 -24.01
C ARG A 248 -2.27 -12.96 -24.08
N ASN A 249 -1.13 -12.91 -23.37
CA ASN A 249 -0.24 -14.07 -23.30
C ASN A 249 -0.91 -15.26 -22.59
N ALA A 250 -1.74 -15.00 -21.58
CA ALA A 250 -2.45 -16.05 -20.86
C ALA A 250 -3.65 -16.63 -21.63
N THR A 251 -4.23 -15.87 -22.56
CA THR A 251 -5.46 -16.24 -23.29
C THR A 251 -5.23 -16.61 -24.75
N GLY A 252 -3.98 -16.61 -25.24
CA GLY A 252 -3.68 -16.83 -26.65
C GLY A 252 -4.17 -15.70 -27.55
N GLY A 253 -4.23 -14.47 -27.03
CA GLY A 253 -4.68 -13.28 -27.76
C GLY A 253 -6.18 -12.99 -27.70
N ASN A 254 -6.97 -13.77 -26.95
CA ASN A 254 -8.38 -13.46 -26.71
C ASN A 254 -8.50 -12.33 -25.67
N ASP A 255 -9.22 -11.26 -26.01
CA ASP A 255 -9.36 -10.05 -25.18
C ASP A 255 -10.53 -10.10 -24.19
N GLY A 256 -11.28 -11.20 -24.13
CA GLY A 256 -12.46 -11.31 -23.27
C GLY A 256 -13.70 -10.63 -23.87
N LYS A 257 -14.82 -10.70 -23.16
CA LYS A 257 -16.12 -10.17 -23.59
C LYS A 257 -16.45 -8.80 -22.97
N PHE A 258 -15.44 -7.96 -22.75
CA PHE A 258 -15.64 -6.64 -22.16
C PHE A 258 -16.38 -5.69 -23.11
N THR A 259 -17.11 -4.72 -22.56
CA THR A 259 -17.84 -3.73 -23.38
C THR A 259 -16.94 -2.61 -23.93
N VAL A 260 -15.64 -2.66 -23.63
CA VAL A 260 -14.60 -1.72 -24.07
C VAL A 260 -13.36 -2.53 -24.48
N PRO A 261 -12.46 -1.97 -25.31
CA PRO A 261 -11.18 -2.61 -25.61
C PRO A 261 -10.38 -2.92 -24.35
N LEU A 262 -9.63 -4.03 -24.37
CA LEU A 262 -8.84 -4.50 -23.23
C LEU A 262 -7.82 -3.43 -22.76
N GLU A 263 -7.24 -2.69 -23.70
CA GLU A 263 -6.34 -1.57 -23.42
C GLU A 263 -6.99 -0.47 -22.61
N ASP A 264 -8.24 -0.14 -22.93
CA ASP A 264 -8.98 0.92 -22.23
C ASP A 264 -9.40 0.45 -20.85
N LEU A 265 -9.80 -0.82 -20.71
CA LEU A 265 -10.05 -1.43 -19.40
C LEU A 265 -8.79 -1.40 -18.52
N ALA A 266 -7.63 -1.80 -19.06
CA ALA A 266 -6.38 -1.78 -18.31
C ALA A 266 -5.98 -0.36 -17.88
N LYS A 267 -6.19 0.66 -18.72
CA LYS A 267 -5.98 2.07 -18.33
C LYS A 267 -6.88 2.49 -17.18
N LEU A 268 -8.14 2.08 -17.18
CA LEU A 268 -9.07 2.33 -16.07
C LEU A 268 -8.55 1.69 -14.77
N TYR A 269 -8.10 0.43 -14.82
CA TYR A 269 -7.52 -0.22 -13.64
C TYR A 269 -6.31 0.53 -13.09
N VAL A 270 -5.38 0.98 -13.94
CA VAL A 270 -4.21 1.75 -13.50
C VAL A 270 -4.59 3.12 -12.93
N LYS A 271 -5.53 3.81 -13.58
CA LYS A 271 -6.05 5.13 -13.15
C LYS A 271 -6.67 5.05 -11.75
N TYR A 272 -7.64 4.15 -11.58
CA TYR A 272 -8.37 4.05 -10.32
C TYR A 272 -7.58 3.36 -9.22
N GLY A 273 -6.69 2.43 -9.57
CA GLY A 273 -5.76 1.86 -8.60
C GLY A 273 -4.87 2.91 -7.96
N LYS A 274 -4.31 3.83 -8.76
CA LYS A 274 -3.58 4.97 -8.20
C LYS A 274 -4.48 5.81 -7.29
N ARG A 275 -5.68 6.19 -7.76
CA ARG A 275 -6.60 7.05 -6.99
C ARG A 275 -6.96 6.47 -5.61
N PHE A 276 -7.32 5.20 -5.57
CA PHE A 276 -7.72 4.51 -4.34
C PHE A 276 -6.52 4.02 -3.51
N GLY A 277 -5.27 4.20 -3.96
CA GLY A 277 -4.10 3.68 -3.27
C GLY A 277 -3.99 2.16 -3.24
N ILE A 278 -4.67 1.47 -4.16
CA ILE A 278 -4.75 0.01 -4.28
C ILE A 278 -4.07 -0.40 -5.59
N ARG A 279 -3.23 -1.42 -5.55
CA ARG A 279 -2.43 -1.78 -6.70
C ARG A 279 -3.29 -2.38 -7.81
N ALA A 280 -3.07 -1.86 -9.02
CA ALA A 280 -3.80 -2.28 -10.21
C ALA A 280 -3.52 -3.71 -10.63
N ASP A 281 -2.32 -4.26 -10.40
CA ASP A 281 -2.03 -5.68 -10.68
C ASP A 281 -2.87 -6.63 -9.82
N MET A 282 -3.10 -6.28 -8.54
CA MET A 282 -3.93 -7.07 -7.63
C MET A 282 -5.41 -7.02 -8.03
N ALA A 283 -5.96 -5.82 -8.26
CA ALA A 283 -7.34 -5.67 -8.70
C ALA A 283 -7.56 -6.28 -10.10
N TRP A 284 -6.58 -6.16 -11.01
CA TRP A 284 -6.63 -6.80 -12.33
C TRP A 284 -6.63 -8.33 -12.22
N ALA A 285 -5.75 -8.89 -11.37
CA ALA A 285 -5.71 -10.33 -11.11
C ALA A 285 -7.03 -10.84 -10.50
N GLN A 286 -7.64 -10.04 -9.62
CA GLN A 286 -8.94 -10.35 -9.04
C GLN A 286 -10.03 -10.36 -10.11
N MET A 287 -10.09 -9.34 -10.98
CA MET A 287 -11.03 -9.31 -12.11
C MET A 287 -10.84 -10.53 -13.03
N ILE A 288 -9.60 -10.92 -13.34
CA ILE A 288 -9.33 -12.13 -14.13
C ILE A 288 -9.88 -13.37 -13.44
N HIS A 289 -9.67 -13.49 -12.12
CA HIS A 289 -10.14 -14.62 -11.35
C HIS A 289 -11.66 -14.71 -11.33
N GLU A 290 -12.34 -13.60 -11.07
CA GLU A 290 -13.80 -13.51 -10.96
C GLU A 290 -14.51 -13.72 -12.30
N THR A 291 -13.96 -13.15 -13.38
CA THR A 291 -14.59 -13.22 -14.71
C THR A 291 -14.13 -14.42 -15.53
N GLY A 292 -13.12 -15.16 -15.07
CA GLY A 292 -12.47 -16.20 -15.85
C GLY A 292 -11.84 -15.64 -17.14
N TYR A 293 -10.97 -14.64 -17.02
CA TYR A 293 -10.39 -13.91 -18.16
C TYR A 293 -11.46 -13.26 -19.07
N GLY A 294 -12.43 -12.56 -18.46
CA GLY A 294 -13.47 -11.84 -19.18
C GLY A 294 -14.48 -12.73 -19.91
N GLN A 295 -14.57 -14.03 -19.58
CA GLN A 295 -15.50 -14.96 -20.22
C GLN A 295 -16.88 -15.01 -19.56
N TYR A 296 -16.95 -14.63 -18.27
CA TYR A 296 -18.18 -14.53 -17.47
C TYR A 296 -18.97 -15.85 -17.43
N GLY A 297 -18.35 -16.92 -16.92
CA GLY A 297 -18.93 -18.27 -16.91
C GLY A 297 -20.01 -18.53 -15.83
N GLY A 298 -20.46 -17.50 -15.13
CA GLY A 298 -21.44 -17.60 -14.03
C GLY A 298 -22.70 -16.76 -14.29
N ASP A 299 -23.34 -16.29 -13.22
CA ASP A 299 -24.62 -15.55 -13.29
C ASP A 299 -24.48 -14.13 -13.84
N VAL A 300 -23.27 -13.55 -13.77
CA VAL A 300 -22.97 -12.20 -14.21
C VAL A 300 -22.72 -12.19 -15.72
N ALA A 301 -23.49 -11.42 -16.48
CA ALA A 301 -23.28 -11.25 -17.91
C ALA A 301 -22.23 -10.16 -18.22
N PRO A 302 -21.47 -10.28 -19.33
CA PRO A 302 -20.46 -9.28 -19.69
C PRO A 302 -21.01 -7.85 -19.86
N ALA A 303 -22.25 -7.71 -20.34
CA ALA A 303 -22.92 -6.43 -20.52
C ALA A 303 -23.23 -5.70 -19.19
N GLN A 304 -23.15 -6.38 -18.05
CA GLN A 304 -23.37 -5.77 -16.74
C GLN A 304 -22.20 -4.90 -16.27
N ASN A 305 -21.04 -4.97 -16.92
CA ASN A 305 -19.81 -4.30 -16.48
C ASN A 305 -19.43 -4.60 -15.02
N ASN A 306 -19.90 -5.71 -14.47
CA ASN A 306 -19.64 -6.09 -13.09
C ASN A 306 -18.40 -6.99 -13.04
N MET A 307 -17.25 -6.36 -12.86
CA MET A 307 -15.93 -6.99 -13.02
C MET A 307 -15.60 -8.03 -11.94
N VAL A 308 -16.38 -8.07 -10.86
CA VAL A 308 -16.10 -8.92 -9.69
C VAL A 308 -17.36 -9.48 -9.02
N GLY A 309 -18.45 -9.55 -9.77
CA GLY A 309 -19.71 -10.15 -9.29
C GLY A 309 -20.30 -9.48 -8.04
N ILE A 310 -20.19 -8.16 -7.92
CA ILE A 310 -20.83 -7.39 -6.84
C ILE A 310 -22.32 -7.72 -6.80
N GLY A 311 -22.78 -8.25 -5.66
CA GLY A 311 -24.18 -8.62 -5.43
C GLY A 311 -24.63 -9.92 -6.12
N ALA A 312 -23.76 -10.64 -6.83
CA ALA A 312 -24.10 -11.90 -7.47
C ALA A 312 -24.02 -13.06 -6.48
N THR A 313 -25.05 -13.93 -6.48
CA THR A 313 -25.11 -15.13 -5.62
C THR A 313 -26.00 -16.18 -6.26
N GLY A 314 -25.45 -17.36 -6.57
CA GLY A 314 -26.16 -18.57 -7.05
C GLY A 314 -27.55 -18.37 -7.65
N GLY A 315 -27.61 -17.89 -8.89
CA GLY A 315 -28.85 -17.60 -9.65
C GLY A 315 -29.28 -16.13 -9.62
N VAL A 316 -28.61 -15.29 -8.83
CA VAL A 316 -28.79 -13.83 -8.83
C VAL A 316 -27.68 -13.19 -9.66
N PRO A 317 -27.99 -12.47 -10.76
CA PRO A 317 -27.00 -11.91 -11.69
C PRO A 317 -26.15 -10.77 -11.09
N GLY A 318 -26.50 -10.29 -9.90
CA GLY A 318 -25.82 -9.20 -9.22
C GLY A 318 -26.08 -7.83 -9.84
N ASN A 319 -25.26 -6.86 -9.45
CA ASN A 319 -25.41 -5.48 -9.89
C ASN A 319 -24.93 -5.26 -11.33
N SER A 320 -25.46 -4.22 -11.96
CA SER A 320 -25.13 -3.78 -13.31
C SER A 320 -24.69 -2.32 -13.34
N PHE A 321 -23.67 -2.01 -14.11
CA PHE A 321 -23.08 -0.68 -14.25
C PHE A 321 -23.16 -0.21 -15.70
N ALA A 322 -23.51 1.06 -15.90
CA ALA A 322 -23.81 1.60 -17.23
C ALA A 322 -22.57 1.63 -18.13
N THR A 323 -21.37 1.69 -17.54
CA THR A 323 -20.10 1.69 -18.26
C THR A 323 -19.08 0.81 -17.55
N ALA A 324 -18.06 0.38 -18.30
CA ALA A 324 -16.91 -0.33 -17.74
C ALA A 324 -16.19 0.50 -16.67
N GLU A 325 -16.11 1.82 -16.83
CA GLU A 325 -15.51 2.72 -15.84
C GLU A 325 -16.25 2.68 -14.51
N LEU A 326 -17.59 2.73 -14.52
CA LEU A 326 -18.39 2.62 -13.29
C LEU A 326 -18.20 1.25 -12.60
N GLY A 327 -18.11 0.18 -13.38
CA GLY A 327 -17.81 -1.15 -12.86
C GLY A 327 -16.42 -1.26 -12.22
N VAL A 328 -15.41 -0.64 -12.83
CA VAL A 328 -14.04 -0.57 -12.26
C VAL A 328 -14.01 0.29 -11.00
N ILE A 329 -14.73 1.41 -10.98
CA ILE A 329 -14.87 2.24 -9.77
C ILE A 329 -15.50 1.44 -8.64
N ALA A 330 -16.60 0.74 -8.91
CA ALA A 330 -17.29 -0.08 -7.91
C ALA A 330 -16.40 -1.18 -7.35
N HIS A 331 -15.58 -1.82 -8.19
CA HIS A 331 -14.58 -2.79 -7.75
C HIS A 331 -13.57 -2.15 -6.77
N TYR A 332 -12.99 -1.01 -7.11
CA TYR A 332 -12.04 -0.33 -6.21
C TYR A 332 -12.67 0.21 -4.95
N ALA A 333 -13.87 0.79 -5.02
CA ALA A 333 -14.62 1.24 -3.86
C ALA A 333 -14.93 0.06 -2.92
N HIS A 334 -15.36 -1.08 -3.48
CA HIS A 334 -15.60 -2.29 -2.70
C HIS A 334 -14.31 -2.82 -2.05
N LEU A 335 -13.18 -2.83 -2.76
CA LEU A 335 -11.89 -3.20 -2.17
C LEU A 335 -11.42 -2.24 -1.08
N ALA A 336 -11.61 -0.93 -1.28
CA ALA A 336 -11.22 0.11 -0.34
C ALA A 336 -11.88 -0.11 1.02
N TRP A 337 -13.13 -0.57 1.03
CA TRP A 337 -13.83 -0.97 2.25
C TRP A 337 -13.11 -2.07 3.06
N TYR A 338 -12.56 -3.09 2.40
CA TYR A 338 -11.83 -4.15 3.10
C TYR A 338 -10.46 -3.69 3.62
N VAL A 339 -9.84 -2.78 2.87
CA VAL A 339 -8.44 -2.42 2.97
C VAL A 339 -8.20 -1.30 3.98
N TYR A 340 -9.08 -0.30 4.01
CA TYR A 340 -8.95 0.86 4.88
C TYR A 340 -9.77 0.69 6.14
N HIS A 341 -9.19 1.11 7.28
CA HIS A 341 -9.85 1.02 8.57
C HIS A 341 -11.06 1.95 8.63
N ASP A 342 -10.88 3.16 8.12
CA ASP A 342 -11.93 4.15 8.05
C ASP A 342 -12.37 4.35 6.60
N HIS A 343 -13.53 4.99 6.45
CA HIS A 343 -14.05 5.38 5.15
C HIS A 343 -13.06 6.32 4.45
N LEU A 344 -12.59 5.96 3.25
CA LEU A 344 -11.71 6.80 2.44
C LEU A 344 -12.44 8.11 2.08
N SER A 345 -11.75 9.25 2.16
CA SER A 345 -12.33 10.55 1.82
C SER A 345 -12.32 10.80 0.30
N ASP A 346 -12.68 9.78 -0.49
CA ASP A 346 -12.76 9.88 -1.94
C ASP A 346 -14.23 9.99 -2.40
N PRO A 347 -14.57 10.89 -3.34
CA PRO A 347 -15.95 11.07 -3.82
C PRO A 347 -16.55 9.83 -4.49
N TYR A 348 -15.75 8.82 -4.85
CA TYR A 348 -16.22 7.57 -5.41
C TYR A 348 -16.32 6.44 -4.38
N CYS A 349 -15.88 6.67 -3.14
CA CYS A 349 -16.06 5.75 -2.03
C CYS A 349 -17.42 6.04 -1.37
N VAL A 350 -18.51 5.81 -2.09
CA VAL A 350 -19.88 6.17 -1.64
C VAL A 350 -20.88 5.06 -2.00
N ALA A 351 -21.97 5.00 -1.24
CA ALA A 351 -23.09 4.12 -1.53
C ALA A 351 -23.89 4.61 -2.74
N VAL A 352 -24.18 3.69 -3.66
CA VAL A 352 -25.03 3.93 -4.83
C VAL A 352 -26.16 2.92 -4.88
N THR A 353 -27.22 3.21 -5.63
CA THR A 353 -28.36 2.29 -5.74
C THR A 353 -28.61 1.96 -7.20
N GLN A 354 -28.82 0.67 -7.48
CA GLN A 354 -29.25 0.25 -8.80
C GLN A 354 -30.74 0.54 -8.99
N PRO A 355 -31.16 1.26 -10.04
CA PRO A 355 -32.57 1.46 -10.33
C PRO A 355 -33.23 0.14 -10.77
N ALA A 356 -34.52 -0.02 -10.45
CA ALA A 356 -35.26 -1.28 -10.65
C ALA A 356 -35.28 -1.82 -12.11
N GLY A 357 -35.06 -0.95 -13.10
CA GLY A 357 -35.10 -1.30 -14.53
C GLY A 357 -33.83 -0.97 -15.31
N GLY A 358 -32.71 -0.68 -14.63
CA GLY A 358 -31.51 -0.22 -15.33
C GLY A 358 -30.22 -0.36 -14.55
N PRO A 359 -29.08 -0.07 -15.20
CA PRO A 359 -27.79 -0.12 -14.53
C PRO A 359 -27.57 1.10 -13.64
N ILE A 360 -26.63 0.98 -12.70
CA ILE A 360 -26.06 2.10 -11.94
C ILE A 360 -25.36 3.06 -12.90
N THR A 361 -25.68 4.35 -12.81
CA THR A 361 -25.17 5.41 -13.69
C THR A 361 -24.23 6.40 -12.98
N THR A 362 -24.04 6.24 -11.66
CA THR A 362 -23.20 7.10 -10.83
C THR A 362 -22.03 6.30 -10.23
N PRO A 363 -20.86 6.91 -10.03
CA PRO A 363 -19.70 6.23 -9.45
C PRO A 363 -19.94 5.90 -7.96
N GLY A 364 -19.57 4.68 -7.56
CA GLY A 364 -19.69 4.21 -6.18
C GLY A 364 -19.80 2.69 -6.12
N ASP A 365 -19.99 2.16 -4.91
CA ASP A 365 -20.24 0.75 -4.67
C ASP A 365 -21.66 0.56 -4.08
N PRO A 366 -22.54 -0.24 -4.70
CA PRO A 366 -23.89 -0.46 -4.17
C PRO A 366 -23.94 -1.23 -2.85
N ARG A 367 -22.82 -1.83 -2.45
CA ARG A 367 -22.67 -2.50 -1.17
C ARG A 367 -21.97 -1.62 -0.13
N HIS A 368 -21.55 -0.41 -0.52
CA HIS A 368 -20.86 0.50 0.37
C HIS A 368 -21.74 0.89 1.56
N PHE A 369 -21.11 1.14 2.69
CA PHE A 369 -21.74 1.44 3.98
C PHE A 369 -21.36 2.86 4.41
N VAL A 370 -22.17 3.45 5.29
CA VAL A 370 -21.89 4.80 5.79
C VAL A 370 -21.35 4.69 7.22
N GLN A 371 -20.29 5.45 7.52
CA GLN A 371 -19.76 5.49 8.88
C GLN A 371 -20.86 5.89 9.88
N GLY A 372 -21.09 5.03 10.89
CA GLY A 372 -22.08 5.27 11.94
C GLY A 372 -23.39 4.47 11.83
N ASP A 373 -23.57 3.65 10.79
CA ASP A 373 -24.72 2.74 10.66
C ASP A 373 -24.65 1.48 11.55
N GLY A 374 -23.61 1.37 12.39
CA GLY A 374 -23.36 0.22 13.28
C GLY A 374 -22.63 -0.95 12.60
N SER A 375 -22.42 -0.91 11.28
CA SER A 375 -21.68 -1.92 10.51
C SER A 375 -20.20 -1.56 10.41
N ALA A 376 -19.48 -1.60 11.54
CA ALA A 376 -18.03 -1.47 11.51
C ALA A 376 -17.41 -2.72 10.87
N HIS A 377 -17.15 -2.69 9.57
CA HIS A 377 -16.20 -3.62 8.98
C HIS A 377 -14.80 -3.18 9.40
N LYS A 378 -14.16 -4.03 10.22
CA LYS A 378 -12.84 -3.79 10.79
C LYS A 378 -11.82 -3.91 9.66
N GLY A 379 -11.34 -2.80 9.10
CA GLY A 379 -10.34 -2.76 8.01
C GLY A 379 -9.09 -3.58 8.33
N ASN A 380 -9.16 -4.86 7.99
CA ASN A 380 -8.25 -5.92 8.41
C ASN A 380 -7.77 -6.72 7.20
N VAL A 381 -7.95 -6.23 5.97
CA VAL A 381 -7.33 -6.82 4.78
C VAL A 381 -6.08 -6.02 4.46
N ARG A 382 -4.93 -6.57 4.84
CA ARG A 382 -3.63 -5.97 4.55
C ARG A 382 -2.97 -6.72 3.39
N SER A 383 -3.19 -8.02 3.31
CA SER A 383 -2.72 -8.87 2.23
C SER A 383 -3.86 -9.39 1.37
N VAL A 384 -3.58 -9.69 0.11
CA VAL A 384 -4.47 -10.45 -0.78
C VAL A 384 -4.96 -11.77 -0.16
N TYR A 385 -4.17 -12.39 0.72
CA TYR A 385 -4.58 -13.60 1.44
C TYR A 385 -5.75 -13.35 2.40
N ASP A 386 -5.85 -12.14 2.96
CA ASP A 386 -6.91 -11.79 3.90
C ASP A 386 -8.27 -11.65 3.22
N LEU A 387 -8.32 -11.62 1.89
CA LEU A 387 -9.56 -11.65 1.11
C LEU A 387 -10.24 -13.03 1.18
N SER A 388 -9.50 -14.11 1.44
CA SER A 388 -10.08 -15.44 1.66
C SER A 388 -10.99 -15.44 2.88
N GLY A 389 -12.24 -15.88 2.70
CA GLY A 389 -13.26 -15.89 3.74
C GLY A 389 -13.88 -14.53 4.06
N LYS A 390 -13.40 -13.43 3.44
CA LYS A 390 -13.97 -12.07 3.61
C LYS A 390 -14.63 -11.58 2.32
N TRP A 391 -13.89 -11.60 1.21
CA TRP A 391 -14.41 -11.23 -0.11
C TRP A 391 -15.21 -12.38 -0.72
N ALA A 392 -14.62 -13.58 -0.70
CA ALA A 392 -15.24 -14.82 -1.16
C ALA A 392 -15.13 -15.89 -0.06
N PRO A 393 -16.11 -16.79 0.09
CA PRO A 393 -16.13 -17.79 1.16
C PRO A 393 -14.99 -18.82 1.06
N GLY A 394 -14.37 -18.97 -0.12
CA GLY A 394 -13.30 -19.95 -0.36
C GLY A 394 -12.00 -19.63 0.38
N ALA A 395 -11.46 -20.62 1.09
CA ALA A 395 -10.20 -20.50 1.84
C ALA A 395 -8.97 -20.22 0.94
N THR A 396 -9.02 -20.63 -0.33
CA THR A 396 -7.90 -20.49 -1.29
C THR A 396 -8.02 -19.27 -2.20
N TYR A 397 -9.05 -18.45 -2.04
CA TYR A 397 -9.33 -17.32 -2.92
C TYR A 397 -8.13 -16.36 -3.08
N GLY A 398 -7.61 -15.86 -1.96
CA GLY A 398 -6.47 -14.92 -1.98
C GLY A 398 -5.22 -15.51 -2.63
N SER A 399 -5.00 -16.83 -2.46
CA SER A 399 -3.89 -17.53 -3.12
C SER A 399 -4.09 -17.62 -4.63
N ALA A 400 -5.31 -17.84 -5.12
CA ALA A 400 -5.62 -17.87 -6.55
C ALA A 400 -5.36 -16.51 -7.20
N VAL A 401 -5.85 -15.43 -6.58
CA VAL A 401 -5.59 -14.05 -7.04
C VAL A 401 -4.10 -13.74 -7.04
N LYS A 402 -3.39 -14.07 -5.95
CA LYS A 402 -1.94 -13.85 -5.87
C LYS A 402 -1.16 -14.60 -6.95
N ASN A 403 -1.54 -15.83 -7.26
CA ASN A 403 -0.87 -16.63 -8.29
C ASN A 403 -1.01 -16.00 -9.68
N ILE A 404 -2.14 -15.35 -9.98
CA ILE A 404 -2.32 -14.57 -11.21
C ILE A 404 -1.43 -13.32 -11.16
N ALA A 405 -1.51 -12.53 -10.08
CA ALA A 405 -0.75 -11.28 -9.93
C ALA A 405 0.78 -11.50 -10.05
N ASN A 406 1.32 -12.57 -9.47
CA ASN A 406 2.75 -12.90 -9.52
C ASN A 406 3.28 -13.18 -10.94
N ARG A 407 2.39 -13.46 -11.91
CA ARG A 407 2.76 -13.70 -13.30
C ARG A 407 2.74 -12.44 -14.17
N ILE A 408 2.30 -11.30 -13.60
CA ILE A 408 2.32 -10.00 -14.28
C ILE A 408 3.75 -9.46 -14.21
N THR A 409 4.46 -9.51 -15.34
CA THR A 409 5.80 -8.92 -15.47
C THR A 409 5.69 -7.41 -15.67
N VAL A 410 6.37 -6.65 -14.80
CA VAL A 410 6.41 -5.19 -14.87
C VAL A 410 7.58 -4.69 -15.72
N THR A 411 7.30 -3.77 -16.65
CA THR A 411 8.32 -3.11 -17.45
C THR A 411 9.03 -2.02 -16.63
N CYS A 412 10.36 -2.03 -16.64
CA CYS A 412 11.21 -1.08 -15.93
C CYS A 412 11.91 -0.09 -16.89
N GLY A 413 12.40 1.03 -16.35
CA GLY A 413 13.21 1.98 -17.12
C GLY A 413 12.44 3.03 -17.93
N LEU A 414 11.12 3.13 -17.76
CA LEU A 414 10.28 4.11 -18.45
C LEU A 414 10.18 5.47 -17.71
N TRP A 415 10.97 5.70 -16.64
CA TRP A 415 10.67 6.69 -15.58
C TRP A 415 11.80 7.66 -15.24
#